data_AF-A0A0D0S9W7-F1
#
_entry.id   AF-A0A0D0S9W7-F1
#
_cell.length_a   1.000
_cell.length_b   1.000
_cell.length_c   1.000
_cell.angle_alpha   90.00
_cell.angle_beta   90.00
_cell.angle_gamma   90.00
#
_symmetry.space_group_name_H-M   'P 1'
#
loop_
_entity.id
_entity.type
_entity.pdbx_description
1 polymer ?
#
loop_
_entity_poly.entity_id
_entity_poly.type
_entity_poly.pdbx_seq_one_letter_code
_entity_poly.pdbx_strand_id
1 'polypeptide(L)'
;MIDDNQYSKNCILRLSPYLDALELNTSCIIDQSVQPISVLFEGESDKKHNELVKEVFSDKKHKNASHIKMTKDGQLKVRNLEDIAKSVSGNMKSKKISNYYAVVQADGDSVGKYLGSLISDEKVKGFSERCLKYTQEAAELIKNFSGVVIYAGGDDLLFICPLEHNSKTIFELCKDIRDRFNDKFKGDGVNVDLTVSFGISINYYKFPLYEALEDVMDLLFGVAKDVKNKNSTALRIRKHSGQSLKICYENGGNIHKVIKDLLGSKEPNQDVLKSMLYKMSLYRSILSSALNQDKNLNDVFANLFDNINQQSYSGYIDKVANHLQDIYNHVRAFNPEELKNFALEAMFPENKQEENIQGDDTQILSPEEVSIRILCCILRIVKFYIEEKGGK
;
A
#
# COMPACT_ATOMS: atom_id res chain seq x y z
N MET A 1 32.67 5.72 9.12
CA MET A 1 33.31 5.75 10.45
C MET A 1 32.63 6.86 11.23
N ILE A 2 31.86 6.51 12.26
CA ILE A 2 31.24 7.49 13.17
C ILE A 2 32.38 8.04 14.03
N ASP A 3 32.50 9.36 14.13
CA ASP A 3 33.54 10.03 14.92
C ASP A 3 33.36 9.70 16.41
N ASP A 4 34.44 9.36 17.13
CA ASP A 4 34.38 8.97 18.56
C ASP A 4 33.72 10.08 19.41
N ASN A 5 33.81 11.34 18.96
CA ASN A 5 33.12 12.48 19.57
C ASN A 5 31.58 12.43 19.43
N GLN A 6 31.04 11.87 18.35
CA GLN A 6 29.58 11.70 18.17
C GLN A 6 29.03 10.58 19.07
N TYR A 7 29.81 9.51 19.25
CA TYR A 7 29.42 8.36 20.07
C TYR A 7 29.20 8.74 21.55
N SER A 8 30.00 9.68 22.07
CA SER A 8 29.89 10.12 23.47
C SER A 8 28.66 11.01 23.77
N LYS A 9 28.13 11.70 22.75
CA LYS A 9 27.08 12.74 22.91
C LYS A 9 25.68 12.32 22.46
N ASN A 10 25.54 11.16 21.82
CA ASN A 10 24.26 10.60 21.39
C ASN A 10 23.91 9.41 22.29
N CYS A 11 22.91 9.58 23.14
CA CYS A 11 22.48 8.55 24.08
C CYS A 11 22.05 7.24 23.42
N ILE A 12 21.43 7.29 22.23
CA ILE A 12 20.99 6.08 21.52
C ILE A 12 22.19 5.27 21.05
N LEU A 13 23.17 5.90 20.39
CA LEU A 13 24.37 5.19 19.93
C LEU A 13 25.16 4.58 21.08
N ARG A 14 25.24 5.28 22.21
CA ARG A 14 25.91 4.80 23.43
C ARG A 14 25.18 3.60 24.06
N LEU A 15 23.85 3.60 24.05
CA LEU A 15 23.04 2.57 24.70
C LEU A 15 22.74 1.38 23.79
N SER A 16 22.76 1.56 22.46
CA SER A 16 22.40 0.52 21.47
C SER A 16 23.08 -0.81 21.74
N PRO A 17 24.42 -0.91 21.93
CA PRO A 17 25.04 -2.21 22.13
C PRO A 17 24.54 -2.96 23.37
N TYR A 18 24.15 -2.24 24.43
CA TYR A 18 23.60 -2.84 25.64
C TYR A 18 22.15 -3.25 25.45
N LEU A 19 21.35 -2.45 24.74
CA LEU A 19 19.96 -2.77 24.40
C LEU A 19 19.89 -3.95 23.43
N ASP A 20 20.72 -3.95 22.38
CA ASP A 20 20.85 -5.04 21.42
C ASP A 20 21.28 -6.32 22.15
N ALA A 21 22.25 -6.23 23.07
CA ALA A 21 22.66 -7.37 23.87
C ALA A 21 21.50 -7.88 24.76
N LEU A 22 20.68 -7.01 25.33
CA LEU A 22 19.50 -7.41 26.12
C LEU A 22 18.40 -8.04 25.26
N GLU A 23 18.14 -7.50 24.07
CA GLU A 23 17.16 -8.03 23.11
C GLU A 23 17.58 -9.40 22.57
N LEU A 24 18.87 -9.55 22.25
CA LEU A 24 19.45 -10.81 21.79
C LEU A 24 19.66 -11.82 22.92
N ASN A 25 19.65 -11.37 24.18
CA ASN A 25 19.73 -12.26 25.34
C ASN A 25 18.40 -12.99 25.49
N THR A 26 18.25 -14.05 24.70
CA THR A 26 17.19 -15.04 24.77
C THR A 26 17.36 -15.87 26.04
N SER A 27 17.13 -15.24 27.19
CA SER A 27 16.71 -15.95 28.42
C SER A 27 15.27 -16.44 28.25
N CYS A 28 14.92 -16.99 27.08
CA CYS A 28 13.66 -17.65 26.87
C CYS A 28 13.81 -19.02 27.52
N ILE A 29 13.01 -19.29 28.54
CA ILE A 29 12.95 -20.60 29.17
C ILE A 29 12.36 -21.54 28.11
N ILE A 30 13.22 -22.36 27.50
CA ILE A 30 12.86 -23.31 26.41
C ILE A 30 11.90 -24.40 26.91
N ASP A 31 11.83 -24.61 28.23
CA ASP A 31 10.97 -25.62 28.86
C ASP A 31 9.63 -25.03 29.33
N GLN A 32 8.85 -24.50 28.39
CA GLN A 32 7.42 -24.29 28.62
C GLN A 32 6.65 -25.42 27.95
N SER A 33 6.38 -26.47 28.72
CA SER A 33 5.46 -27.57 28.33
C SER A 33 4.06 -27.08 27.95
N VAL A 34 3.73 -25.83 28.31
CA VAL A 34 2.47 -25.15 28.02
C VAL A 34 2.78 -23.76 27.51
N GLN A 35 2.37 -23.40 26.29
CA GLN A 35 2.47 -22.03 25.77
C GLN A 35 1.37 -21.17 26.40
N PRO A 36 1.68 -20.26 27.35
CA PRO A 36 0.64 -19.53 28.09
C PRO A 36 -0.20 -18.63 27.19
N ILE A 37 0.42 -18.12 26.12
CA ILE A 37 -0.24 -17.35 25.07
C ILE A 37 -1.24 -18.21 24.30
N SER A 38 -0.88 -19.44 23.91
CA SER A 38 -1.81 -20.32 23.20
C SER A 38 -2.95 -20.74 24.11
N VAL A 39 -2.70 -21.04 25.40
CA VAL A 39 -3.77 -21.29 26.38
C VAL A 39 -4.73 -20.11 26.53
N LEU A 40 -4.22 -18.88 26.54
CA LEU A 40 -5.05 -17.67 26.57
C LEU A 40 -5.93 -17.53 25.32
N PHE A 41 -5.44 -17.97 24.16
CA PHE A 41 -6.11 -17.79 22.86
C PHE A 41 -6.93 -19.01 22.36
N GLU A 42 -6.70 -20.20 22.91
CA GLU A 42 -7.42 -21.43 22.56
C GLU A 42 -8.72 -21.57 23.35
N GLY A 43 -8.77 -21.01 24.57
CA GLY A 43 -9.91 -21.14 25.48
C GLY A 43 -10.05 -22.56 26.05
N GLU A 44 -11.08 -22.81 26.85
CA GLU A 44 -11.39 -24.17 27.34
C GLU A 44 -12.03 -24.99 26.20
N SER A 45 -11.66 -26.28 26.13
CA SER A 45 -11.80 -27.23 25.01
C SER A 45 -13.20 -27.37 24.38
N ASP A 46 -14.26 -26.90 25.03
CA ASP A 46 -15.63 -26.98 24.54
C ASP A 46 -16.14 -25.67 23.90
N LYS A 47 -15.36 -24.58 23.96
CA LYS A 47 -15.71 -23.29 23.38
C LYS A 47 -14.62 -22.82 22.43
N LYS A 48 -14.82 -22.99 21.12
CA LYS A 48 -13.91 -22.54 20.05
C LYS A 48 -13.80 -21.01 19.90
N HIS A 49 -13.90 -20.25 21.00
CA HIS A 49 -14.02 -18.81 20.97
C HIS A 49 -13.15 -18.18 22.06
N ASN A 50 -12.31 -17.24 21.62
CA ASN A 50 -11.59 -16.24 22.40
C ASN A 50 -12.51 -15.33 23.25
N GLU A 51 -13.40 -15.91 24.07
CA GLU A 51 -14.42 -15.18 24.84
C GLU A 51 -13.77 -14.22 25.83
N LEU A 52 -12.80 -14.70 26.62
CA LEU A 52 -12.09 -13.87 27.60
C LEU A 52 -11.39 -12.67 26.95
N VAL A 53 -10.71 -12.89 25.83
CA VAL A 53 -10.06 -11.81 25.06
C VAL A 53 -11.11 -10.83 24.53
N LYS A 54 -12.23 -11.32 24.00
CA LYS A 54 -13.33 -10.47 23.51
C LYS A 54 -13.97 -9.66 24.63
N GLU A 55 -14.13 -10.24 25.83
CA GLU A 55 -14.69 -9.57 27.00
C GLU A 55 -13.83 -8.37 27.46
N VAL A 56 -12.50 -8.49 27.40
CA VAL A 56 -11.58 -7.35 27.67
C VAL A 56 -11.92 -6.16 26.77
N PHE A 57 -12.20 -6.42 25.50
CA PHE A 57 -12.59 -5.37 24.56
C PHE A 57 -14.07 -4.99 24.62
N SER A 58 -14.91 -5.71 25.35
CA SER A 58 -16.32 -5.33 25.59
C SER A 58 -16.52 -4.45 26.82
N ASP A 59 -15.51 -4.32 27.71
CA ASP A 59 -15.61 -3.45 28.88
C ASP A 59 -15.70 -1.96 28.50
N LYS A 60 -16.71 -1.28 29.08
CA LYS A 60 -16.99 0.17 28.95
C LYS A 60 -15.91 1.03 29.60
N LYS A 61 -15.09 0.49 30.50
CA LYS A 61 -13.96 1.20 31.13
C LYS A 61 -12.87 1.56 30.12
N HIS A 62 -12.70 0.76 29.06
CA HIS A 62 -11.77 1.05 27.97
C HIS A 62 -12.39 1.97 26.91
N LYS A 63 -12.65 3.24 27.29
CA LYS A 63 -13.19 4.28 26.40
C LYS A 63 -12.28 4.59 25.20
N ASN A 64 -10.98 4.37 25.33
CA ASN A 64 -9.97 4.71 24.31
C ASN A 64 -9.84 3.68 23.18
N ALA A 65 -10.45 2.49 23.32
CA ALA A 65 -10.47 1.46 22.28
C ALA A 65 -11.65 1.60 21.31
N SER A 66 -12.25 2.80 21.19
CA SER A 66 -13.42 3.07 20.34
C SER A 66 -13.19 2.75 18.86
N HIS A 67 -11.93 2.72 18.41
CA HIS A 67 -11.56 2.38 17.03
C HIS A 67 -11.51 0.86 16.80
N ILE A 68 -11.47 0.01 17.82
CA ILE A 68 -11.52 -1.46 17.63
C ILE A 68 -12.95 -1.97 17.85
N LYS A 69 -13.80 -1.14 18.43
CA LYS A 69 -15.17 -1.48 18.84
C LYS A 69 -16.21 -0.88 17.91
N MET A 70 -17.38 -1.52 17.86
CA MET A 70 -18.58 -1.04 17.21
C MET A 70 -19.80 -1.41 18.06
N THR A 71 -20.83 -0.58 18.05
CA THR A 71 -22.12 -0.92 18.66
C THR A 71 -22.98 -1.66 17.65
N LYS A 72 -23.36 -2.90 17.97
CA LYS A 72 -24.28 -3.71 17.16
C LYS A 72 -25.33 -4.32 18.08
N ASP A 73 -26.60 -4.08 17.78
CA ASP A 73 -27.74 -4.57 18.59
C ASP A 73 -27.67 -4.12 20.07
N GLY A 74 -27.22 -2.88 20.32
CA GLY A 74 -27.08 -2.33 21.67
C GLY A 74 -25.89 -2.85 22.47
N GLN A 75 -25.06 -3.74 21.91
CA GLN A 75 -23.87 -4.30 22.55
C GLN A 75 -22.58 -3.82 21.88
N LEU A 76 -21.53 -3.59 22.69
CA LEU A 76 -20.18 -3.30 22.22
C LEU A 76 -19.51 -4.59 21.75
N LYS A 77 -19.19 -4.66 20.46
CA LYS A 77 -18.49 -5.77 19.82
C LYS A 77 -17.21 -5.29 19.16
N VAL A 78 -16.21 -6.17 19.11
CA VAL A 78 -14.98 -5.96 18.33
C VAL A 78 -15.32 -6.00 16.84
N ARG A 79 -14.82 -5.03 16.06
CA ARG A 79 -14.98 -5.00 14.60
C ARG A 79 -14.22 -6.18 13.98
N ASN A 80 -14.90 -7.00 13.18
CA ASN A 80 -14.24 -8.01 12.36
C ASN A 80 -13.84 -7.42 10.98
N LEU A 81 -13.16 -8.20 10.16
CA LEU A 81 -12.71 -7.77 8.82
C LEU A 81 -13.87 -7.39 7.89
N GLU A 82 -15.02 -8.06 8.01
CA GLU A 82 -16.21 -7.75 7.24
C GLU A 82 -16.80 -6.39 7.66
N ASP A 83 -16.82 -6.10 8.95
CA ASP A 83 -17.28 -4.83 9.50
C ASP A 83 -16.37 -3.67 9.04
N ILE A 84 -15.06 -3.89 9.02
CA ILE A 84 -14.08 -2.91 8.53
C ILE A 84 -14.26 -2.70 7.02
N ALA A 85 -14.32 -3.76 6.22
CA ALA A 85 -14.53 -3.68 4.77
C ALA A 85 -15.83 -2.94 4.39
N LYS A 86 -16.91 -3.20 5.15
CA LYS A 86 -18.24 -2.61 4.90
C LYS A 86 -18.41 -1.18 5.42
N SER A 87 -17.40 -0.60 6.06
CA SER A 87 -17.45 0.77 6.60
C SER A 87 -17.38 1.88 5.52
N VAL A 88 -17.55 1.51 4.25
CA VAL A 88 -17.64 2.46 3.12
C VAL A 88 -18.89 3.35 3.19
N SER A 89 -18.77 4.58 2.69
CA SER A 89 -19.83 5.59 2.71
C SER A 89 -20.59 5.68 1.38
N GLY A 90 -21.86 6.12 1.44
CA GLY A 90 -22.65 6.48 0.26
C GLY A 90 -22.81 5.39 -0.81
N ASN A 91 -22.64 5.77 -2.07
CA ASN A 91 -22.84 4.91 -3.24
C ASN A 91 -21.83 3.75 -3.30
N MET A 92 -20.70 3.80 -2.59
CA MET A 92 -19.73 2.70 -2.59
C MET A 92 -20.24 1.41 -1.93
N LYS A 93 -21.35 1.48 -1.18
CA LYS A 93 -21.99 0.29 -0.60
C LYS A 93 -22.47 -0.70 -1.68
N SER A 94 -22.83 -0.24 -2.88
CA SER A 94 -23.21 -1.11 -4.01
C SER A 94 -22.00 -1.69 -4.74
N LYS A 95 -20.82 -1.07 -4.60
CA LYS A 95 -19.59 -1.49 -5.28
C LYS A 95 -18.96 -2.71 -4.63
N LYS A 96 -18.24 -3.51 -5.42
CA LYS A 96 -17.53 -4.71 -4.96
C LYS A 96 -16.46 -4.39 -3.92
N ILE A 97 -15.82 -3.22 -4.01
CA ILE A 97 -14.77 -2.80 -3.07
C ILE A 97 -15.21 -2.81 -1.60
N SER A 98 -16.51 -2.68 -1.32
CA SER A 98 -17.06 -2.78 0.04
C SER A 98 -16.99 -4.18 0.66
N ASN A 99 -16.57 -5.18 -0.11
CA ASN A 99 -16.27 -6.53 0.39
C ASN A 99 -14.75 -6.74 0.56
N TYR A 100 -13.95 -5.70 0.39
CA TYR A 100 -12.48 -5.76 0.49
C TYR A 100 -12.01 -4.84 1.62
N TYR A 101 -10.92 -5.24 2.25
CA TYR A 101 -10.19 -4.44 3.20
C TYR A 101 -8.74 -4.29 2.74
N ALA A 102 -8.03 -3.33 3.30
CA ALA A 102 -6.60 -3.21 3.15
C ALA A 102 -5.90 -3.43 4.47
N VAL A 103 -4.80 -4.18 4.43
CA VAL A 103 -3.74 -4.11 5.44
C VAL A 103 -2.69 -3.15 4.91
N VAL A 104 -2.34 -2.15 5.71
CA VAL A 104 -1.33 -1.17 5.35
C VAL A 104 -0.25 -1.17 6.41
N GLN A 105 0.99 -1.24 5.94
CA GLN A 105 2.17 -1.03 6.77
C GLN A 105 2.96 0.14 6.22
N ALA A 106 3.41 1.03 7.10
CA ALA A 106 4.26 2.16 6.77
C ALA A 106 5.51 2.12 7.66
N ASP A 107 6.63 2.62 7.15
CA ASP A 107 7.87 2.71 7.92
C ASP A 107 8.75 3.85 7.38
N GLY A 108 9.39 4.56 8.30
CA GLY A 108 10.23 5.72 8.03
C GLY A 108 11.52 5.37 7.28
N ASP A 109 11.77 6.11 6.22
CA ASP A 109 12.94 5.91 5.38
C ASP A 109 14.14 6.65 5.97
N SER A 110 15.21 5.88 6.22
CA SER A 110 16.51 6.39 6.71
C SER A 110 16.46 6.98 8.12
N VAL A 111 15.45 6.64 8.92
CA VAL A 111 15.30 7.08 10.32
C VAL A 111 16.53 6.72 11.17
N GLY A 112 17.04 5.50 11.07
CA GLY A 112 18.25 5.10 11.80
C GLY A 112 19.50 5.92 11.42
N LYS A 113 19.68 6.22 10.13
CA LYS A 113 20.79 7.07 9.65
C LYS A 113 20.65 8.50 10.17
N TYR A 114 19.44 9.04 10.16
CA TYR A 114 19.14 10.37 10.68
C TYR A 114 19.41 10.42 12.20
N LEU A 115 18.88 9.47 12.97
CA LEU A 115 19.10 9.37 14.42
C LEU A 115 20.59 9.30 14.77
N GLY A 116 21.36 8.50 14.03
CA GLY A 116 22.82 8.41 14.22
C GLY A 116 23.58 9.71 13.91
N SER A 117 23.00 10.60 13.10
CA SER A 117 23.61 11.91 12.78
C SER A 117 23.35 12.98 13.84
N LEU A 118 22.44 12.75 14.78
CA LEU A 118 22.11 13.73 15.83
C LEU A 118 23.23 13.75 16.88
N ILE A 119 23.81 14.95 17.09
CA ILE A 119 25.00 15.14 17.95
C ILE A 119 24.69 15.57 19.39
N SER A 120 23.41 15.62 19.79
CA SER A 120 23.02 15.94 21.16
C SER A 120 21.73 15.24 21.60
N ASP A 121 21.68 14.86 22.87
CA ASP A 121 20.51 14.23 23.50
C ASP A 121 19.24 15.10 23.39
N GLU A 122 19.38 16.43 23.44
CA GLU A 122 18.25 17.36 23.23
C GLU A 122 17.63 17.20 21.84
N LYS A 123 18.45 17.05 20.79
CA LYS A 123 17.96 16.82 19.42
C LYS A 123 17.30 15.44 19.29
N VAL A 124 17.87 14.42 19.93
CA VAL A 124 17.29 13.07 19.98
C VAL A 124 15.92 13.09 20.66
N LYS A 125 15.80 13.79 21.78
CA LYS A 125 14.52 13.98 22.48
C LYS A 125 13.53 14.74 21.61
N GLY A 126 13.95 15.82 20.95
CA GLY A 126 13.10 16.58 20.03
C GLY A 126 12.61 15.74 18.83
N PHE A 127 13.45 14.84 18.30
CA PHE A 127 13.03 13.87 17.29
C PHE A 127 11.95 12.90 17.82
N SER A 128 12.17 12.35 19.01
CA SER A 128 11.23 11.42 19.64
C SER A 128 9.86 12.07 19.92
N GLU A 129 9.85 13.32 20.38
CA GLU A 129 8.61 14.10 20.59
C GLU A 129 7.84 14.34 19.29
N ARG A 130 8.54 14.51 18.15
CA ARG A 130 7.91 14.65 16.83
C ARG A 130 7.35 13.34 16.31
N CYS A 131 8.06 12.22 16.52
CA CYS A 131 7.54 10.88 16.22
C CYS A 131 6.23 10.62 16.96
N LEU A 132 6.17 10.95 18.26
CA LEU A 132 4.96 10.80 19.06
C LEU A 132 3.79 11.64 18.51
N LYS A 133 4.04 12.90 18.15
CA LYS A 133 3.03 13.78 17.54
C LYS A 133 2.56 13.26 16.19
N TYR A 134 3.48 12.83 15.32
CA TYR A 134 3.14 12.23 14.03
C TYR A 134 2.29 10.98 14.21
N THR A 135 2.68 10.05 15.09
CA THR A 135 1.93 8.84 15.40
C THR A 135 0.50 9.15 15.87
N GLN A 136 0.33 10.15 16.74
CA GLN A 136 -1.00 10.58 17.19
C GLN A 136 -1.87 11.10 16.03
N GLU A 137 -1.32 11.99 15.19
CA GLU A 137 -2.02 12.54 14.03
C GLU A 137 -2.35 11.45 12.98
N ALA A 138 -1.43 10.53 12.73
CA ALA A 138 -1.63 9.41 11.81
C ALA A 138 -2.72 8.45 12.31
N ALA A 139 -2.71 8.11 13.60
CA ALA A 139 -3.77 7.30 14.21
C ALA A 139 -5.15 7.96 14.10
N GLU A 140 -5.22 9.28 14.21
CA GLU A 140 -6.45 10.04 14.07
C GLU A 140 -6.95 10.07 12.61
N LEU A 141 -6.05 10.23 11.62
CA LEU A 141 -6.37 10.09 10.20
C LEU A 141 -6.95 8.71 9.88
N ILE A 142 -6.29 7.64 10.36
CA ILE A 142 -6.73 6.24 10.14
C ILE A 142 -8.11 6.02 10.77
N LYS A 143 -8.33 6.51 12.00
CA LYS A 143 -9.61 6.40 12.69
C LYS A 143 -10.72 7.13 11.95
N ASN A 144 -10.46 8.36 11.47
CA ASN A 144 -11.42 9.15 10.69
C ASN A 144 -11.74 8.50 9.34
N PHE A 145 -10.86 7.62 8.85
CA PHE A 145 -11.09 6.77 7.69
C PHE A 145 -11.81 5.44 8.01
N SER A 146 -12.37 5.31 9.22
CA SER A 146 -12.96 4.07 9.73
C SER A 146 -11.98 2.88 9.82
N GLY A 147 -10.67 3.13 9.81
CA GLY A 147 -9.63 2.12 10.02
C GLY A 147 -9.42 1.73 11.49
N VAL A 148 -8.64 0.68 11.69
CA VAL A 148 -8.20 0.12 12.97
C VAL A 148 -6.68 0.14 12.98
N VAL A 149 -6.08 0.90 13.90
CA VAL A 149 -4.64 0.89 14.14
C VAL A 149 -4.30 -0.36 14.96
N ILE A 150 -3.42 -1.21 14.46
CA ILE A 150 -2.89 -2.38 15.19
C ILE A 150 -1.64 -1.94 15.97
N TYR A 151 -0.77 -1.19 15.30
CA TYR A 151 0.50 -0.76 15.87
C TYR A 151 0.89 0.61 15.29
N ALA A 152 1.51 1.43 16.12
CA ALA A 152 2.05 2.75 15.77
C ALA A 152 3.22 3.08 16.70
N GLY A 153 4.44 2.88 16.21
CA GLY A 153 5.66 2.87 17.03
C GLY A 153 6.54 4.11 16.89
N GLY A 154 6.05 5.18 16.27
CA GLY A 154 6.81 6.40 16.07
C GLY A 154 6.80 6.79 14.61
N ASP A 155 7.64 6.15 13.81
CA ASP A 155 7.72 6.30 12.35
C ASP A 155 7.05 5.15 11.58
N ASP A 156 6.89 4.01 12.23
CA ASP A 156 6.24 2.80 11.72
C ASP A 156 4.76 2.71 12.11
N LEU A 157 3.94 2.20 11.19
CA LEU A 157 2.49 2.05 11.36
C LEU A 157 2.04 0.71 10.78
N LEU A 158 1.09 0.07 11.44
CA LEU A 158 0.35 -1.08 10.92
C LEU A 158 -1.14 -0.90 11.21
N PHE A 159 -1.97 -0.91 10.17
CA PHE A 159 -3.41 -0.72 10.32
C PHE A 159 -4.23 -1.47 9.26
N ILE A 160 -5.50 -1.67 9.58
CA ILE A 160 -6.49 -2.28 8.69
C ILE A 160 -7.59 -1.26 8.41
N CYS A 161 -7.97 -1.06 7.16
CA CYS A 161 -8.99 -0.07 6.78
C CYS A 161 -9.88 -0.52 5.62
N PRO A 162 -11.06 0.14 5.42
CA PRO A 162 -11.79 0.03 4.15
C PRO A 162 -10.95 0.59 2.99
N LEU A 163 -11.43 0.41 1.75
CA LEU A 163 -10.75 0.98 0.58
C LEU A 163 -11.14 2.42 0.27
N GLU A 164 -12.30 2.85 0.78
CA GLU A 164 -12.83 4.21 0.65
C GLU A 164 -13.68 4.56 1.89
N HIS A 165 -13.55 5.80 2.37
CA HIS A 165 -14.44 6.35 3.37
C HIS A 165 -14.63 7.86 3.15
N ASN A 166 -15.87 8.33 3.18
CA ASN A 166 -16.24 9.74 2.96
C ASN A 166 -15.61 10.36 1.71
N SER A 167 -15.73 9.67 0.57
CA SER A 167 -15.17 10.08 -0.73
C SER A 167 -13.66 10.20 -0.78
N LYS A 168 -12.95 9.72 0.25
CA LYS A 168 -11.50 9.56 0.23
C LYS A 168 -11.13 8.12 -0.01
N THR A 169 -10.19 7.87 -0.90
CA THR A 169 -9.63 6.53 -1.14
C THR A 169 -8.47 6.23 -0.20
N ILE A 170 -8.08 4.96 -0.11
CA ILE A 170 -6.88 4.56 0.64
C ILE A 170 -5.59 5.24 0.14
N PHE A 171 -5.52 5.55 -1.16
CA PHE A 171 -4.39 6.29 -1.75
C PHE A 171 -4.29 7.70 -1.15
N GLU A 172 -5.42 8.35 -0.92
CA GLU A 172 -5.48 9.67 -0.30
C GLU A 172 -5.18 9.59 1.21
N LEU A 173 -5.62 8.54 1.90
CA LEU A 173 -5.22 8.31 3.29
C LEU A 173 -3.69 8.16 3.41
N CYS A 174 -3.06 7.33 2.57
CA CYS A 174 -1.61 7.12 2.62
C CYS A 174 -0.85 8.42 2.26
N LYS A 175 -1.37 9.19 1.31
CA LYS A 175 -0.85 10.53 1.01
C LYS A 175 -0.96 11.46 2.21
N ASP A 176 -2.11 11.53 2.87
CA ASP A 176 -2.32 12.40 4.04
C ASP A 176 -1.36 12.01 5.18
N ILE A 177 -1.17 10.70 5.44
CA ILE A 177 -0.19 10.19 6.41
C ILE A 177 1.23 10.62 6.04
N ARG A 178 1.64 10.43 4.77
CA ARG A 178 2.95 10.85 4.27
C ARG A 178 3.18 12.36 4.42
N ASP A 179 2.17 13.15 4.06
CA ASP A 179 2.28 14.61 4.13
C ASP A 179 2.46 15.05 5.60
N ARG A 180 1.77 14.40 6.55
CA ARG A 180 2.01 14.62 7.99
C ARG A 180 3.43 14.24 8.40
N PHE A 181 3.95 13.10 7.95
CA PHE A 181 5.32 12.70 8.22
C PHE A 181 6.30 13.76 7.73
N ASN A 182 6.22 14.11 6.44
CA ASN A 182 7.08 15.11 5.83
C ASN A 182 7.00 16.47 6.54
N ASP A 183 5.81 16.91 6.94
CA ASP A 183 5.64 18.18 7.64
C ASP A 183 6.28 18.19 9.04
N LYS A 184 6.33 17.05 9.74
CA LYS A 184 7.01 16.97 11.05
C LYS A 184 8.53 16.92 10.93
N PHE A 185 9.05 16.36 9.84
CA PHE A 185 10.49 16.10 9.69
C PHE A 185 11.19 16.99 8.65
N LYS A 186 10.48 17.98 8.07
CA LYS A 186 11.06 19.02 7.21
C LYS A 186 12.00 19.94 8.00
N GLY A 187 13.15 20.27 7.40
CA GLY A 187 13.91 21.47 7.74
C GLY A 187 14.88 21.38 8.91
N ASP A 188 15.31 20.18 9.32
CA ASP A 188 16.21 20.02 10.48
C ASP A 188 17.68 20.37 10.25
N GLY A 189 18.03 20.91 9.07
CA GLY A 189 19.42 21.26 8.73
C GLY A 189 20.36 20.05 8.61
N VAL A 190 19.83 18.84 8.69
CA VAL A 190 20.53 17.57 8.45
C VAL A 190 20.34 17.19 6.98
N ASN A 191 21.42 16.81 6.30
CA ASN A 191 21.42 16.45 4.89
C ASN A 191 20.87 15.02 4.63
N VAL A 192 19.80 14.65 5.33
CA VAL A 192 19.11 13.37 5.22
C VAL A 192 17.62 13.64 5.09
N ASP A 193 17.08 13.43 3.90
CA ASP A 193 15.65 13.55 3.65
C ASP A 193 14.91 12.37 4.28
N LEU A 194 14.12 12.67 5.30
CA LEU A 194 13.21 11.71 5.93
C LEU A 194 11.94 11.62 5.10
N THR A 195 11.61 10.41 4.67
CA THR A 195 10.37 10.10 3.94
C THR A 195 9.74 8.84 4.55
N VAL A 196 8.63 8.37 3.99
CA VAL A 196 7.95 7.15 4.45
C VAL A 196 7.57 6.31 3.25
N SER A 197 7.78 5.00 3.38
CA SER A 197 7.39 4.00 2.39
C SER A 197 6.22 3.17 2.90
N PHE A 198 5.40 2.64 1.97
CA PHE A 198 4.18 1.90 2.30
C PHE A 198 4.12 0.54 1.60
N GLY A 199 3.67 -0.47 2.32
CA GLY A 199 3.10 -1.70 1.77
C GLY A 199 1.57 -1.66 1.92
N ILE A 200 0.84 -1.98 0.85
CA ILE A 200 -0.63 -2.02 0.85
C ILE A 200 -1.09 -3.36 0.28
N SER A 201 -1.70 -4.21 1.13
CA SER A 201 -2.30 -5.49 0.72
C SER A 201 -3.82 -5.43 0.79
N ILE A 202 -4.49 -5.40 -0.37
CA ILE A 202 -5.95 -5.34 -0.51
C ILE A 202 -6.51 -6.75 -0.73
N ASN A 203 -7.41 -7.17 0.15
CA ASN A 203 -7.90 -8.55 0.18
C ASN A 203 -9.41 -8.62 0.40
N TYR A 204 -10.04 -9.68 -0.12
CA TYR A 204 -11.44 -9.98 0.17
C TYR A 204 -11.60 -10.28 1.67
N TYR A 205 -12.69 -9.87 2.32
CA TYR A 205 -12.83 -9.98 3.80
C TYR A 205 -12.72 -11.40 4.38
N LYS A 206 -12.88 -12.45 3.57
CA LYS A 206 -12.65 -13.85 3.98
C LYS A 206 -11.23 -14.38 3.74
N PHE A 207 -10.37 -13.57 3.14
CA PHE A 207 -8.98 -13.94 2.89
C PHE A 207 -8.23 -14.06 4.23
N PRO A 208 -7.39 -15.11 4.42
CA PRO A 208 -6.68 -15.31 5.68
C PRO A 208 -5.82 -14.10 6.07
N LEU A 209 -6.00 -13.62 7.30
CA LEU A 209 -5.32 -12.40 7.76
C LEU A 209 -3.80 -12.59 7.90
N TYR A 210 -3.34 -13.79 8.26
CA TYR A 210 -1.90 -14.06 8.38
C TYR A 210 -1.19 -13.93 7.03
N GLU A 211 -1.79 -14.46 5.94
CA GLU A 211 -1.24 -14.29 4.58
C GLU A 211 -1.28 -12.81 4.13
N ALA A 212 -2.30 -12.06 4.56
CA ALA A 212 -2.36 -10.63 4.27
C ALA A 212 -1.28 -9.82 4.99
N LEU A 213 -0.88 -10.26 6.19
CA LEU A 213 0.20 -9.67 6.98
C LEU A 213 1.58 -10.02 6.39
N GLU A 214 1.80 -11.27 6.00
CA GLU A 214 3.02 -11.67 5.27
C GLU A 214 3.18 -10.89 3.97
N ASP A 215 2.08 -10.76 3.20
CA ASP A 215 2.06 -9.96 1.99
C ASP A 215 2.46 -8.50 2.20
N VAL A 216 1.92 -7.85 3.24
CA VAL A 216 2.19 -6.43 3.47
C VAL A 216 3.64 -6.19 3.90
N MET A 217 4.20 -7.13 4.67
CA MET A 217 5.61 -7.14 5.06
C MET A 217 6.51 -7.25 3.82
N ASP A 218 6.24 -8.21 2.93
CA ASP A 218 6.99 -8.39 1.69
C ASP A 218 6.86 -7.18 0.76
N LEU A 219 5.68 -6.56 0.69
CA LEU A 219 5.45 -5.34 -0.09
C LEU A 219 6.27 -4.17 0.47
N LEU A 220 6.31 -3.97 1.78
CA LEU A 220 7.03 -2.86 2.37
C LEU A 220 8.55 -3.07 2.31
N PHE A 221 9.05 -4.16 2.90
CA PHE A 221 10.48 -4.37 3.09
C PHE A 221 11.16 -5.01 1.87
N GLY A 222 10.47 -5.89 1.16
CA GLY A 222 11.01 -6.58 -0.02
C GLY A 222 10.82 -5.84 -1.34
N VAL A 223 9.99 -4.78 -1.38
CA VAL A 223 9.72 -4.01 -2.59
C VAL A 223 9.87 -2.53 -2.36
N ALA A 224 9.01 -1.90 -1.55
CA ALA A 224 8.94 -0.45 -1.47
C ALA A 224 10.25 0.19 -0.96
N LYS A 225 10.90 -0.47 0.01
CA LYS A 225 12.17 -0.03 0.58
C LYS A 225 13.42 -0.45 -0.21
N ASP A 226 13.27 -1.38 -1.15
CA ASP A 226 14.35 -1.81 -2.04
C ASP A 226 14.48 -0.88 -3.26
N VAL A 227 13.41 -0.12 -3.58
CA VAL A 227 13.49 0.95 -4.57
C VAL A 227 14.52 1.99 -4.16
N LYS A 228 15.35 2.40 -5.12
CA LYS A 228 16.33 3.47 -4.96
C LYS A 228 15.67 4.73 -4.42
N ASN A 229 16.26 5.31 -3.37
CA ASN A 229 15.75 6.46 -2.62
C ASN A 229 14.46 6.21 -1.82
N LYS A 230 13.92 4.98 -1.83
CA LYS A 230 12.72 4.58 -1.09
C LYS A 230 11.54 5.51 -1.41
N ASN A 231 10.89 6.11 -0.42
CA ASN A 231 9.75 7.01 -0.60
C ASN A 231 8.73 6.44 -1.59
N SER A 232 8.40 5.16 -1.47
CA SER A 232 7.59 4.45 -2.46
C SER A 232 6.44 3.69 -1.82
N THR A 233 5.46 3.31 -2.63
CA THR A 233 4.34 2.46 -2.22
C THR A 233 4.31 1.23 -3.10
N ALA A 234 4.31 0.06 -2.47
CA ALA A 234 4.04 -1.21 -3.12
C ALA A 234 2.61 -1.67 -2.77
N LEU A 235 1.81 -1.92 -3.81
CA LEU A 235 0.41 -2.32 -3.70
C LEU A 235 0.22 -3.71 -4.27
N ARG A 236 -0.55 -4.55 -3.58
CA ARG A 236 -1.14 -5.79 -4.12
C ARG A 236 -2.65 -5.77 -3.93
N ILE A 237 -3.42 -6.13 -4.96
CA ILE A 237 -4.86 -6.41 -4.84
C ILE A 237 -5.10 -7.86 -5.19
N ARG A 238 -5.61 -8.65 -4.25
CA ARG A 238 -6.06 -10.03 -4.46
C ARG A 238 -7.57 -10.08 -4.56
N LYS A 239 -8.09 -10.39 -5.74
CA LYS A 239 -9.53 -10.58 -5.97
C LYS A 239 -10.00 -11.91 -5.42
N HIS A 240 -11.28 -12.00 -5.08
CA HIS A 240 -11.92 -13.25 -4.66
C HIS A 240 -11.79 -14.39 -5.71
N SER A 241 -11.64 -14.05 -6.99
CA SER A 241 -11.42 -15.02 -8.08
C SER A 241 -10.03 -15.65 -8.10
N GLY A 242 -9.11 -15.24 -7.22
CA GLY A 242 -7.72 -15.66 -7.22
C GLY A 242 -6.81 -14.84 -8.15
N GLN A 243 -7.37 -13.93 -8.96
CA GLN A 243 -6.58 -12.97 -9.73
C GLN A 243 -5.94 -11.94 -8.80
N SER A 244 -4.67 -11.62 -9.04
CA SER A 244 -3.96 -10.56 -8.34
C SER A 244 -3.57 -9.42 -9.29
N LEU A 245 -3.19 -8.29 -8.72
CA LEU A 245 -2.39 -7.26 -9.39
C LEU A 245 -1.35 -6.74 -8.40
N LYS A 246 -0.14 -6.44 -8.87
CA LYS A 246 0.93 -5.82 -8.07
C LYS A 246 1.60 -4.69 -8.83
N ILE A 247 1.77 -3.56 -8.16
CA ILE A 247 2.41 -2.35 -8.70
C ILE A 247 3.24 -1.68 -7.61
N CYS A 248 4.36 -1.06 -7.98
CA CYS A 248 5.10 -0.18 -7.10
C CYS A 248 5.30 1.17 -7.78
N TYR A 249 5.23 2.25 -7.01
CA TYR A 249 5.40 3.60 -7.51
C TYR A 249 5.99 4.53 -6.46
N GLU A 250 6.70 5.56 -6.92
CA GLU A 250 7.19 6.62 -6.04
C GLU A 250 6.04 7.46 -5.48
N ASN A 251 6.10 7.72 -4.18
CA ASN A 251 5.11 8.54 -3.50
C ASN A 251 5.18 9.98 -4.01
N GLY A 252 4.10 10.42 -4.64
CA GLY A 252 3.99 11.77 -5.23
C GLY A 252 4.67 11.91 -6.59
N GLY A 253 5.25 10.82 -7.11
CA GLY A 253 5.78 10.74 -8.46
C GLY A 253 4.68 10.68 -9.53
N ASN A 254 5.08 10.52 -10.78
CA ASN A 254 4.18 10.59 -11.93
C ASN A 254 3.12 9.49 -11.91
N ILE A 255 3.50 8.24 -11.65
CA ILE A 255 2.56 7.11 -11.58
C ILE A 255 1.50 7.32 -10.49
N HIS A 256 1.89 7.83 -9.31
CA HIS A 256 0.94 8.15 -8.25
C HIS A 256 -0.08 9.22 -8.67
N LYS A 257 0.37 10.26 -9.40
CA LYS A 257 -0.53 11.29 -9.94
C LYS A 257 -1.50 10.73 -10.98
N VAL A 258 -1.03 9.85 -11.86
CA VAL A 258 -1.88 9.16 -12.85
C VAL A 258 -2.95 8.32 -12.18
N ILE A 259 -2.59 7.51 -11.17
CA ILE A 259 -3.54 6.72 -10.38
C ILE A 259 -4.63 7.62 -9.80
N LYS A 260 -4.23 8.75 -9.19
CA LYS A 260 -5.17 9.69 -8.57
C LYS A 260 -6.11 10.33 -9.61
N ASP A 261 -5.59 10.80 -10.74
CA ASP A 261 -6.41 11.43 -11.78
C ASP A 261 -7.41 10.45 -12.42
N LEU A 262 -6.96 9.23 -12.72
CA LEU A 262 -7.83 8.21 -13.32
C LEU A 262 -8.88 7.67 -12.34
N LEU A 263 -8.56 7.54 -11.05
CA LEU A 263 -9.55 7.19 -10.01
C LEU A 263 -10.57 8.31 -9.75
N GLY A 264 -10.13 9.58 -9.84
CA GLY A 264 -11.00 10.74 -9.67
C GLY A 264 -11.92 11.04 -10.86
N SER A 265 -11.69 10.40 -12.01
CA SER A 265 -12.46 10.63 -13.24
C SER A 265 -13.83 9.96 -13.15
N LYS A 266 -14.91 10.74 -13.33
CA LYS A 266 -16.31 10.25 -13.29
C LYS A 266 -16.78 9.60 -14.59
N GLU A 267 -15.93 9.60 -15.61
CA GLU A 267 -16.28 9.31 -17.00
C GLU A 267 -16.39 7.82 -17.37
N PRO A 268 -15.52 6.90 -16.92
CA PRO A 268 -15.54 5.54 -17.45
C PRO A 268 -16.62 4.68 -16.79
N ASN A 269 -17.45 4.03 -17.61
CA ASN A 269 -18.21 2.86 -17.18
C ASN A 269 -17.34 1.59 -17.30
N GLN A 270 -17.80 0.47 -16.74
CA GLN A 270 -17.04 -0.77 -16.75
C GLN A 270 -16.74 -1.32 -18.15
N ASP A 271 -17.62 -1.08 -19.12
CA ASP A 271 -17.49 -1.65 -20.46
C ASP A 271 -16.45 -0.91 -21.31
N VAL A 272 -16.34 0.41 -21.12
CA VAL A 272 -15.24 1.21 -21.68
C VAL A 272 -13.90 0.68 -21.18
N LEU A 273 -13.72 0.52 -19.87
CA LEU A 273 -12.45 0.01 -19.31
C LEU A 273 -12.13 -1.42 -19.79
N LYS A 274 -13.14 -2.30 -19.90
CA LYS A 274 -12.94 -3.64 -20.48
C LYS A 274 -12.47 -3.56 -21.94
N SER A 275 -13.12 -2.73 -22.76
CA SER A 275 -12.74 -2.56 -24.16
C SER A 275 -11.34 -1.95 -24.30
N MET A 276 -10.98 -1.00 -23.44
CA MET A 276 -9.64 -0.39 -23.44
C MET A 276 -8.58 -1.41 -23.06
N LEU A 277 -8.76 -2.13 -21.95
CA LEU A 277 -7.83 -3.18 -21.53
C LEU A 277 -7.64 -4.25 -22.62
N TYR A 278 -8.73 -4.65 -23.28
CA TYR A 278 -8.66 -5.61 -24.40
C TYR A 278 -7.88 -5.04 -25.59
N LYS A 279 -8.23 -3.84 -26.08
CA LYS A 279 -7.56 -3.21 -27.23
C LYS A 279 -6.08 -2.93 -26.95
N MET A 280 -5.75 -2.43 -25.76
CA MET A 280 -4.36 -2.19 -25.36
C MET A 280 -3.53 -3.48 -25.32
N SER A 281 -4.14 -4.59 -24.86
CA SER A 281 -3.48 -5.90 -24.90
C SER A 281 -3.31 -6.41 -26.32
N LEU A 282 -4.32 -6.26 -27.18
CA LEU A 282 -4.30 -6.76 -28.56
C LEU A 282 -3.30 -5.98 -29.45
N TYR A 283 -3.26 -4.65 -29.30
CA TYR A 283 -2.45 -3.75 -30.14
C TYR A 283 -1.16 -3.29 -29.46
N ARG A 284 -0.66 -4.09 -28.52
CA ARG A 284 0.52 -3.79 -27.70
C ARG A 284 1.78 -3.48 -28.51
N SER A 285 2.03 -4.23 -29.58
CA SER A 285 3.17 -4.03 -30.49
C SER A 285 3.10 -2.70 -31.24
N ILE A 286 1.88 -2.30 -31.65
CA ILE A 286 1.63 -1.02 -32.32
C ILE A 286 1.86 0.14 -31.35
N LEU A 287 1.31 0.03 -30.13
CA LEU A 287 1.51 1.03 -29.07
C LEU A 287 3.00 1.19 -28.72
N SER A 288 3.73 0.09 -28.61
CA SER A 288 5.18 0.12 -28.35
C SER A 288 5.93 0.82 -29.49
N SER A 289 5.58 0.51 -30.74
CA SER A 289 6.18 1.15 -31.91
C SER A 289 5.87 2.66 -31.98
N ALA A 290 4.66 3.06 -31.57
CA ALA A 290 4.26 4.45 -31.54
C ALA A 290 5.03 5.26 -30.48
N LEU A 291 5.24 4.69 -29.29
CA LEU A 291 6.01 5.30 -28.21
C LEU A 291 7.48 5.51 -28.58
N ASN A 292 8.08 4.56 -29.30
CA ASN A 292 9.48 4.64 -29.71
C ASN A 292 9.70 5.72 -30.79
N GLN A 293 8.78 5.83 -31.75
CA GLN A 293 8.90 6.72 -32.91
C GLN A 293 8.42 8.16 -32.66
N ASP A 294 8.13 8.53 -31.41
CA ASP A 294 7.54 9.83 -31.02
C ASP A 294 6.31 10.19 -31.87
N LYS A 295 5.53 9.17 -32.26
CA LYS A 295 4.31 9.36 -33.03
C LYS A 295 3.24 9.95 -32.13
N ASN A 296 2.32 10.70 -32.72
CA ASN A 296 1.17 11.23 -32.00
C ASN A 296 0.28 10.08 -31.48
N LEU A 297 0.44 9.74 -30.20
CA LEU A 297 -0.35 8.69 -29.54
C LEU A 297 -1.84 8.98 -29.58
N ASN A 298 -2.25 10.25 -29.58
CA ASN A 298 -3.66 10.60 -29.64
C ASN A 298 -4.26 10.16 -30.98
N ASP A 299 -3.53 10.27 -32.09
CA ASP A 299 -4.00 9.77 -33.40
C ASP A 299 -4.07 8.24 -33.42
N VAL A 300 -3.11 7.56 -32.77
CA VAL A 300 -3.13 6.09 -32.64
C VAL A 300 -4.35 5.66 -31.81
N PHE A 301 -4.59 6.29 -30.66
CA PHE A 301 -5.74 6.00 -29.82
C PHE A 301 -7.06 6.36 -30.52
N ALA A 302 -7.14 7.48 -31.21
CA ALA A 302 -8.32 7.86 -32.00
C ALA A 302 -8.67 6.75 -33.00
N ASN A 303 -7.69 6.26 -33.77
CA ASN A 303 -7.89 5.15 -34.71
C ASN A 303 -8.25 3.83 -34.02
N LEU A 304 -7.60 3.51 -32.90
CA LEU A 304 -7.87 2.28 -32.15
C LEU A 304 -9.26 2.29 -31.52
N PHE A 305 -9.80 3.46 -31.18
CA PHE A 305 -11.08 3.65 -30.49
C PHE A 305 -12.15 4.33 -31.35
N ASP A 306 -12.02 4.31 -32.68
CA ASP A 306 -12.97 4.91 -33.65
C ASP A 306 -14.25 4.08 -33.85
N ASN A 307 -14.98 3.81 -32.76
CA ASN A 307 -16.28 3.15 -32.80
C ASN A 307 -17.37 4.10 -32.31
N ILE A 308 -18.57 4.01 -32.89
CA ILE A 308 -19.74 4.87 -32.54
C ILE A 308 -20.03 4.88 -31.03
N ASN A 309 -19.88 3.74 -30.36
CA ASN A 309 -20.09 3.61 -28.91
C ASN A 309 -18.98 4.24 -28.04
N GLN A 310 -17.92 4.77 -28.65
CA GLN A 310 -16.72 5.30 -27.98
C GLN A 310 -16.57 6.82 -28.18
N GLN A 311 -17.34 7.43 -29.09
CA GLN A 311 -17.38 8.90 -29.27
C GLN A 311 -17.81 9.65 -28.00
N SER A 312 -18.68 9.06 -27.18
CA SER A 312 -19.11 9.65 -25.90
C SER A 312 -18.01 9.65 -24.83
N TYR A 313 -16.88 8.99 -25.06
CA TYR A 313 -15.77 8.84 -24.12
C TYR A 313 -14.42 9.29 -24.69
N SER A 314 -14.43 10.06 -25.78
CA SER A 314 -13.22 10.56 -26.44
C SER A 314 -12.30 11.31 -25.48
N GLY A 315 -12.85 12.19 -24.62
CA GLY A 315 -12.07 12.91 -23.61
C GLY A 315 -11.33 12.00 -22.63
N TYR A 316 -11.95 10.86 -22.23
CA TYR A 316 -11.30 9.88 -21.37
C TYR A 316 -10.20 9.10 -22.13
N ILE A 317 -10.45 8.78 -23.41
CA ILE A 317 -9.48 8.10 -24.28
C ILE A 317 -8.23 8.97 -24.47
N ASP A 318 -8.41 10.25 -24.79
CA ASP A 318 -7.31 11.23 -24.93
C ASP A 318 -6.55 11.39 -23.62
N LYS A 319 -7.26 11.45 -22.49
CA LYS A 319 -6.65 11.46 -21.16
C LYS A 319 -5.77 10.22 -20.93
N VAL A 320 -6.26 9.03 -21.27
CA VAL A 320 -5.49 7.78 -21.11
C VAL A 320 -4.26 7.75 -22.04
N ALA A 321 -4.39 8.26 -23.26
CA ALA A 321 -3.27 8.39 -24.20
C ALA A 321 -2.19 9.34 -23.69
N ASN A 322 -2.58 10.51 -23.17
CA ASN A 322 -1.65 11.46 -22.55
C ASN A 322 -0.94 10.85 -21.32
N HIS A 323 -1.68 10.13 -20.46
CA HIS A 323 -1.09 9.43 -19.32
C HIS A 323 -0.12 8.32 -19.75
N LEU A 324 -0.35 7.64 -20.87
CA LEU A 324 0.61 6.68 -21.42
C LEU A 324 1.93 7.37 -21.79
N GLN A 325 1.84 8.53 -22.45
CA GLN A 325 3.02 9.33 -22.81
C GLN A 325 3.77 9.80 -21.56
N ASP A 326 3.05 10.28 -20.54
CA ASP A 326 3.65 10.75 -19.28
C ASP A 326 4.37 9.63 -18.53
N ILE A 327 3.76 8.45 -18.47
CA ILE A 327 4.39 7.25 -17.91
C ILE A 327 5.65 6.91 -18.71
N TYR A 328 5.59 6.89 -20.04
CA TYR A 328 6.75 6.57 -20.87
C TYR A 328 7.90 7.56 -20.72
N ASN A 329 7.59 8.87 -20.70
CA ASN A 329 8.58 9.92 -20.48
C ASN A 329 9.29 9.78 -19.13
N HIS A 330 8.58 9.31 -18.10
CA HIS A 330 9.15 9.00 -16.80
C HIS A 330 10.00 7.73 -16.83
N VAL A 331 9.45 6.64 -17.35
CA VAL A 331 10.03 5.29 -17.32
C VAL A 331 11.30 5.20 -18.17
N ARG A 332 11.36 5.88 -19.32
CA ARG A 332 12.53 5.86 -20.23
C ARG A 332 13.80 6.47 -19.62
N ALA A 333 13.69 7.19 -18.50
CA ALA A 333 14.84 7.77 -17.80
C ALA A 333 15.53 6.76 -16.85
N PHE A 334 14.91 5.60 -16.61
CA PHE A 334 15.43 4.57 -15.70
C PHE A 334 16.20 3.49 -16.46
N ASN A 335 17.17 2.89 -15.77
CA ASN A 335 17.96 1.78 -16.32
C ASN A 335 17.13 0.46 -16.29
N PRO A 336 17.46 -0.54 -17.13
CA PRO A 336 16.74 -1.82 -17.19
C PRO A 336 16.52 -2.55 -15.86
N GLU A 337 17.47 -2.44 -14.92
CA GLU A 337 17.32 -3.04 -13.59
C GLU A 337 16.28 -2.29 -12.74
N GLU A 338 16.26 -0.96 -12.79
CA GLU A 338 15.32 -0.13 -12.06
C GLU A 338 13.89 -0.27 -12.62
N LEU A 339 13.75 -0.57 -13.92
CA LEU A 339 12.46 -0.86 -14.54
C LEU A 339 11.74 -2.04 -13.91
N LYS A 340 12.48 -2.99 -13.32
CA LYS A 340 11.91 -4.18 -12.66
C LYS A 340 10.98 -3.82 -11.51
N ASN A 341 11.18 -2.65 -10.90
CA ASN A 341 10.48 -2.27 -9.70
C ASN A 341 9.05 -1.76 -9.97
N PHE A 342 8.72 -1.26 -11.16
CA PHE A 342 7.43 -0.59 -11.37
C PHE A 342 6.23 -1.53 -11.56
N ALA A 343 6.36 -2.58 -12.38
CA ALA A 343 5.23 -3.42 -12.84
C ALA A 343 5.40 -4.90 -12.47
N LEU A 344 5.46 -5.16 -11.17
CA LEU A 344 5.95 -6.43 -10.59
C LEU A 344 5.16 -7.67 -11.02
N GLU A 345 3.83 -7.63 -11.12
CA GLU A 345 3.07 -8.82 -11.51
C GLU A 345 3.02 -9.07 -13.02
N ALA A 346 3.34 -8.11 -13.88
CA ALA A 346 3.47 -8.38 -15.30
C ALA A 346 4.83 -9.04 -15.64
N MET A 347 5.80 -8.95 -14.73
CA MET A 347 7.10 -9.62 -14.84
C MET A 347 7.07 -11.10 -14.43
N PHE A 348 5.95 -11.57 -13.88
CA PHE A 348 5.68 -12.98 -13.64
C PHE A 348 4.50 -13.39 -14.54
N PRO A 349 4.55 -14.57 -15.20
CA PRO A 349 3.65 -14.91 -16.30
C PRO A 349 2.17 -14.91 -15.89
N GLU A 350 1.31 -14.29 -16.70
CA GLU A 350 -0.14 -14.16 -16.46
C GLU A 350 -0.90 -15.49 -16.64
N ASN A 351 -0.24 -16.59 -17.04
CA ASN A 351 -0.88 -17.89 -17.34
C ASN A 351 -0.16 -19.08 -16.68
N LYS A 352 -0.93 -19.98 -16.04
CA LYS A 352 -0.46 -21.30 -15.55
C LYS A 352 0.14 -22.22 -16.64
N GLN A 353 -0.09 -21.92 -17.93
CA GLN A 353 0.53 -22.68 -19.03
C GLN A 353 2.00 -22.31 -19.28
N GLU A 354 2.48 -21.19 -18.73
CA GLU A 354 3.89 -20.78 -18.82
C GLU A 354 4.73 -21.26 -17.62
N GLU A 355 4.12 -21.92 -16.62
CA GLU A 355 4.83 -22.54 -15.48
C GLU A 355 5.78 -23.68 -15.90
N ASN A 356 5.66 -24.20 -17.13
CA ASN A 356 6.54 -25.26 -17.66
C ASN A 356 7.80 -24.75 -18.36
N ILE A 357 8.06 -23.44 -18.38
CA ILE A 357 9.37 -22.92 -18.76
C ILE A 357 10.20 -22.80 -17.48
N GLN A 358 10.82 -23.91 -17.07
CA GLN A 358 12.05 -23.81 -16.28
C GLN A 358 13.09 -23.10 -17.16
N GLY A 359 13.24 -21.79 -16.97
CA GLY A 359 14.12 -20.98 -17.78
C GLY A 359 14.42 -19.65 -17.10
N ASP A 360 15.70 -19.47 -16.80
CA ASP A 360 16.39 -18.27 -16.36
C ASP A 360 16.32 -17.15 -17.41
N ASP A 361 15.10 -16.70 -17.78
CA ASP A 361 14.88 -15.65 -18.78
C ASP A 361 14.24 -14.41 -18.12
N THR A 362 15.08 -13.64 -17.44
CA THR A 362 14.83 -12.21 -17.26
C THR A 362 14.83 -11.51 -18.62
N GLN A 363 13.72 -11.60 -19.37
CA GLN A 363 13.52 -10.73 -20.53
C GLN A 363 13.61 -9.28 -20.05
N ILE A 364 14.62 -8.56 -20.54
CA ILE A 364 14.74 -7.12 -20.31
C ILE A 364 13.57 -6.46 -21.04
N LEU A 365 12.56 -6.05 -20.28
CA LEU A 365 11.40 -5.35 -20.83
C LEU A 365 11.83 -3.96 -21.27
N SER A 366 11.42 -3.57 -22.48
CA SER A 366 11.69 -2.24 -22.99
C SER A 366 10.87 -1.18 -22.22
N PRO A 367 11.32 0.08 -22.16
CA PRO A 367 10.58 1.15 -21.47
C PRO A 367 9.14 1.32 -21.99
N GLU A 368 8.91 1.14 -23.29
CA GLU A 368 7.59 1.17 -23.91
C GLU A 368 6.68 0.08 -23.34
N GLU A 369 7.20 -1.13 -23.25
CA GLU A 369 6.49 -2.31 -22.79
C GLU A 369 6.12 -2.21 -21.30
N VAL A 370 7.04 -1.69 -20.50
CA VAL A 370 6.81 -1.39 -19.07
C VAL A 370 5.73 -0.31 -18.92
N SER A 371 5.76 0.73 -19.75
CA SER A 371 4.79 1.83 -19.70
C SER A 371 3.37 1.37 -19.98
N ILE A 372 3.19 0.53 -21.01
CA ILE A 372 1.88 -0.06 -21.35
C ILE A 372 1.39 -0.95 -20.20
N ARG A 373 2.27 -1.77 -19.61
CA ARG A 373 1.93 -2.64 -18.46
C ARG A 373 1.50 -1.84 -17.24
N ILE A 374 2.22 -0.76 -16.89
CA ILE A 374 1.86 0.13 -15.79
C ILE A 374 0.47 0.72 -16.03
N LEU A 375 0.21 1.28 -17.21
CA LEU A 375 -1.09 1.89 -17.50
C LEU A 375 -2.23 0.85 -17.47
N CYS A 376 -2.03 -0.33 -18.04
CA CYS A 376 -2.99 -1.44 -17.94
C CYS A 376 -3.26 -1.83 -16.47
N CYS A 377 -2.23 -1.85 -15.63
CA CYS A 377 -2.36 -2.12 -14.20
C CYS A 377 -3.20 -1.03 -13.51
N ILE A 378 -2.94 0.25 -13.80
CA ILE A 378 -3.74 1.37 -13.26
C ILE A 378 -5.20 1.28 -13.71
N LEU A 379 -5.46 0.99 -14.99
CA LEU A 379 -6.83 0.81 -15.50
C LEU A 379 -7.53 -0.39 -14.84
N ARG A 380 -6.82 -1.48 -14.52
CA ARG A 380 -7.35 -2.61 -13.74
C ARG A 380 -7.70 -2.19 -12.31
N ILE A 381 -6.93 -1.31 -11.68
CA ILE A 381 -7.25 -0.71 -10.36
C ILE A 381 -8.51 0.15 -10.46
N VAL A 382 -8.58 1.06 -11.43
CA VAL A 382 -9.77 1.91 -11.64
C VAL A 382 -11.02 1.08 -11.86
N LYS A 383 -10.93 0.06 -12.72
CA LYS A 383 -12.00 -0.91 -12.96
C LYS A 383 -12.44 -1.58 -11.65
N PHE A 384 -11.49 -2.03 -10.83
CA PHE A 384 -11.77 -2.65 -9.55
C PHE A 384 -12.58 -1.73 -8.61
N TYR A 385 -12.28 -0.43 -8.58
CA TYR A 385 -13.01 0.56 -7.77
C TYR A 385 -14.45 0.83 -8.25
N ILE A 386 -14.69 0.78 -9.57
CA ILE A 386 -16.03 1.06 -10.13
C ILE A 386 -16.91 -0.18 -10.30
N GLU A 387 -16.36 -1.39 -10.08
CA GLU A 387 -17.10 -2.65 -10.22
C GLU A 387 -18.29 -2.72 -9.27
N GLU A 388 -19.49 -2.94 -9.82
CA GLU A 388 -20.74 -3.15 -9.06
C GLU A 388 -20.79 -4.57 -8.51
N LYS A 389 -21.39 -4.74 -7.34
CA LYS A 389 -21.78 -6.07 -6.87
C LYS A 389 -22.70 -6.70 -7.92
N GLY A 390 -22.40 -7.93 -8.34
CA GLY A 390 -23.30 -8.66 -9.22
C GLY A 390 -24.67 -8.74 -8.55
N GLY A 391 -25.71 -8.27 -9.24
CA GLY A 391 -27.08 -8.51 -8.83
C GLY A 391 -27.30 -10.01 -8.74
N LYS A 392 -27.85 -10.47 -7.62
CA LYS A 392 -28.50 -11.78 -7.58
C LYS A 392 -29.80 -11.70 -8.35
#